data_AF-A0A9W8B8T5-F1
#
_entry.id   AF-A0A9W8B8T5-F1
#
_cell.length_a   1.000
_cell.length_b   1.000
_cell.length_c   1.000
_cell.angle_alpha   90.00
_cell.angle_beta   90.00
_cell.angle_gamma   90.00
#
_symmetry.space_group_name_H-M   'P 1'
#
loop_
_entity.id
_entity.type
_entity.pdbx_description
1 polymer ?
#
loop_
_entity_poly.entity_id
_entity_poly.type
_entity_poly.pdbx_seq_one_letter_code
_entity_poly.pdbx_strand_id
1 'polypeptide(L)'
;MAQRLAVQRLPTAARALLTNATRPALATRSFATSASSSQDAVKQPEEPRAKALSIIDALPGNSLLTKTGYLTVGTSLATYLVSKEIFVVNEEAVVLFSFASLVTLLYRIAREPYSEFASGYINNMINIFKEARAEHKAAVQSRIDQVSQLKDVVDVTKNMFEMSKQMAHMEAAIFTQKQQAAQIQEVKNVLDSWVRHEASLREREQKDLAYFVIQKARQELLKPDVQNQLLEQCIADVEKLSAKQA
;
A
#
# COMPACT_ATOMS: atom_id res chain seq x y z
N MET A 1 -27.84 47.79 -16.79
CA MET A 1 -26.61 48.57 -17.03
C MET A 1 -25.44 47.61 -17.17
N ALA A 2 -24.68 47.79 -18.25
CA ALA A 2 -23.33 47.31 -18.59
C ALA A 2 -22.88 45.93 -18.05
N GLN A 3 -22.86 44.86 -18.86
CA GLN A 3 -21.80 44.54 -19.84
C GLN A 3 -20.37 44.57 -19.25
N ARG A 4 -19.71 43.40 -19.17
CA ARG A 4 -18.57 43.07 -20.06
C ARG A 4 -18.04 41.65 -19.84
N LEU A 5 -18.11 40.88 -20.93
CA LEU A 5 -17.41 39.63 -21.20
C LEU A 5 -15.90 39.90 -21.36
N ALA A 6 -15.06 39.13 -20.68
CA ALA A 6 -13.62 39.12 -20.91
C ALA A 6 -13.26 37.89 -21.78
N VAL A 7 -13.33 38.09 -23.10
CA VAL A 7 -12.75 37.22 -24.12
C VAL A 7 -11.33 37.71 -24.35
N GLN A 8 -10.32 36.92 -23.96
CA GLN A 8 -8.92 37.27 -24.20
C GLN A 8 -8.47 36.67 -25.53
N ARG A 9 -8.15 37.58 -26.47
CA ARG A 9 -7.78 37.30 -27.85
C ARG A 9 -6.29 36.98 -27.96
N LEU A 10 -5.97 36.07 -28.88
CA LEU A 10 -4.64 35.82 -29.44
C LEU A 10 -4.06 37.09 -30.11
N PRO A 11 -2.75 37.34 -30.00
CA PRO A 11 -2.04 38.13 -30.99
C PRO A 11 -1.47 37.23 -32.09
N THR A 12 -1.99 37.42 -33.30
CA THR A 12 -1.36 37.06 -34.56
C THR A 12 -0.16 37.98 -34.81
N ALA A 13 1.03 37.40 -34.94
CA ALA A 13 2.18 38.05 -35.56
C ALA A 13 2.55 37.25 -36.81
N ALA A 14 2.43 37.91 -37.96
CA ALA A 14 2.71 37.39 -39.28
C ALA A 14 4.15 37.66 -39.71
N ARG A 15 4.60 36.85 -40.68
CA ARG A 15 5.76 36.99 -41.57
C ARG A 15 7.13 36.58 -41.01
N ALA A 16 7.66 35.46 -41.52
CA ALA A 16 8.46 35.52 -42.75
C ALA A 16 8.54 34.13 -43.41
N LEU A 17 8.20 34.12 -44.71
CA LEU A 17 8.49 33.07 -45.66
C LEU A 17 9.99 32.86 -45.77
N LEU A 18 10.45 31.62 -45.71
CA LEU A 18 11.64 31.13 -46.42
C LEU A 18 11.46 29.63 -46.63
N THR A 19 10.75 29.31 -47.72
CA THR A 19 10.74 27.99 -48.34
C THR A 19 12.14 27.71 -48.85
N ASN A 20 12.95 26.96 -48.10
CA ASN A 20 14.22 26.48 -48.62
C ASN A 20 13.94 25.34 -49.60
N ALA A 21 13.66 25.72 -50.85
CA ALA A 21 13.60 24.82 -51.98
C ALA A 21 15.00 24.30 -52.27
N THR A 22 15.37 23.18 -51.64
CA THR A 22 16.55 22.43 -52.04
C THR A 22 16.25 21.75 -53.37
N ARG A 23 16.73 22.39 -54.44
CA ARG A 23 16.85 21.80 -55.78
C ARG A 23 17.46 20.41 -55.69
N PRO A 24 17.04 19.43 -56.51
CA PRO A 24 17.82 18.22 -56.71
C PRO A 24 19.08 18.67 -57.45
N ALA A 25 20.20 18.78 -56.72
CA ALA A 25 21.48 18.84 -57.37
C ALA A 25 21.61 17.54 -58.17
N LEU A 26 21.73 17.69 -59.48
CA LEU A 26 22.13 16.64 -60.39
C LEU A 26 23.43 16.08 -59.83
N ALA A 27 23.37 14.96 -59.12
CA ALA A 27 24.54 14.25 -58.69
C ALA A 27 25.22 13.81 -59.98
N THR A 28 26.27 14.52 -60.35
CA THR A 28 27.32 13.97 -61.19
C THR A 28 27.59 12.57 -60.66
N ARG A 29 27.26 11.55 -61.46
CA ARG A 29 27.73 10.19 -61.25
C ARG A 29 29.24 10.26 -61.40
N SER A 30 29.90 10.70 -60.35
CA SER A 30 31.26 10.29 -60.07
C SER A 30 31.16 8.78 -60.05
N PHE A 31 31.80 8.13 -61.02
CA PHE A 31 32.34 6.82 -60.79
C PHE A 31 33.32 7.01 -59.63
N ALA A 32 32.77 7.03 -58.40
CA ALA A 32 33.44 6.39 -57.31
C ALA A 32 33.62 4.97 -57.85
N THR A 33 34.82 4.70 -58.39
CA THR A 33 35.48 3.49 -57.97
C THR A 33 35.27 3.49 -56.48
N SER A 34 34.29 2.70 -56.02
CA SER A 34 34.44 2.03 -54.76
C SER A 34 35.83 1.42 -54.90
N ALA A 35 36.86 2.16 -54.45
CA ALA A 35 37.72 1.59 -53.45
C ALA A 35 36.73 1.13 -52.38
N SER A 36 36.13 -0.04 -52.63
CA SER A 36 36.10 -1.05 -51.65
C SER A 36 37.47 -0.90 -51.01
N SER A 37 37.49 -0.34 -49.81
CA SER A 37 38.17 -1.08 -48.79
C SER A 37 37.54 -2.49 -48.82
N SER A 38 37.91 -3.30 -49.81
CA SER A 38 38.82 -4.38 -49.53
C SER A 38 39.87 -3.80 -48.57
N GLN A 39 39.48 -3.67 -47.30
CA GLN A 39 40.07 -4.60 -46.36
C GLN A 39 39.86 -5.96 -47.01
N ASP A 40 40.78 -6.25 -47.94
CA ASP A 40 41.49 -7.48 -47.91
C ASP A 40 41.84 -7.63 -46.44
N ALA A 41 40.91 -8.22 -45.67
CA ALA A 41 41.28 -9.39 -44.93
C ALA A 41 41.97 -10.25 -45.99
N VAL A 42 43.27 -9.98 -46.16
CA VAL A 42 44.25 -10.96 -46.50
C VAL A 42 43.98 -12.01 -45.44
N LYS A 43 43.02 -12.91 -45.71
CA LYS A 43 43.08 -14.24 -45.20
C LYS A 43 44.46 -14.65 -45.65
N GLN A 44 45.42 -14.56 -44.72
CA GLN A 44 46.68 -15.26 -44.87
C GLN A 44 46.30 -16.62 -45.46
N PRO A 45 47.01 -17.14 -46.47
CA PRO A 45 46.72 -18.47 -46.97
C PRO A 45 46.78 -19.41 -45.77
N GLU A 46 45.62 -19.70 -45.17
CA GLU A 46 45.54 -20.54 -43.98
C GLU A 46 46.20 -21.83 -44.40
N GLU A 47 47.13 -22.32 -43.58
CA GLU A 47 47.84 -23.53 -43.90
C GLU A 47 46.82 -24.58 -44.32
N PRO A 48 47.02 -25.30 -45.43
CA PRO A 48 46.06 -26.30 -45.91
C PRO A 48 45.70 -27.32 -44.82
N ARG A 49 46.60 -27.51 -43.85
CA ARG A 49 46.39 -28.27 -42.61
C ARG A 49 45.27 -27.68 -41.74
N ALA A 50 45.25 -26.38 -41.49
CA ALA A 50 44.24 -25.72 -40.66
C ALA A 50 42.83 -25.80 -41.26
N LYS A 51 42.71 -25.69 -42.58
CA LYS A 51 41.43 -25.87 -43.30
C LYS A 51 40.96 -27.34 -43.33
N ALA A 52 41.88 -28.28 -43.51
CA ALA A 52 41.55 -29.69 -43.46
C ALA A 52 41.04 -30.07 -42.06
N LEU A 53 41.67 -29.55 -41.01
CA LEU A 53 41.23 -29.75 -39.63
C LEU A 53 39.85 -29.13 -39.37
N SER A 54 39.56 -27.92 -39.88
CA SER A 54 38.22 -27.33 -39.71
C SER A 54 37.12 -28.09 -40.44
N ILE A 55 37.42 -28.71 -41.58
CA ILE A 55 36.49 -29.61 -42.28
C ILE A 55 36.25 -30.88 -41.46
N ILE A 56 37.31 -31.51 -40.95
CA ILE A 56 37.21 -32.71 -40.10
C ILE A 56 36.46 -32.40 -38.79
N ASP A 57 36.67 -31.22 -38.22
CA ASP A 57 36.01 -30.77 -36.99
C ASP A 57 34.53 -30.46 -37.18
N ALA A 58 34.12 -30.02 -38.38
CA ALA A 58 32.72 -29.78 -38.74
C ALA A 58 31.87 -31.06 -38.86
N LEU A 59 32.50 -32.25 -39.00
CA LEU A 59 31.76 -33.51 -39.02
C LEU A 59 31.23 -33.87 -37.61
N PRO A 60 29.99 -34.39 -37.52
CA PRO A 60 29.40 -34.79 -36.25
C PRO A 60 30.21 -35.94 -35.62
N GLY A 61 30.54 -35.80 -34.33
CA GLY A 61 31.26 -36.83 -33.57
C GLY A 61 32.36 -36.24 -32.68
N ASN A 62 32.52 -36.81 -31.48
CA ASN A 62 33.47 -36.34 -30.47
C ASN A 62 34.83 -37.06 -30.52
N SER A 63 35.02 -38.02 -31.43
CA SER A 63 36.27 -38.80 -31.54
C SER A 63 36.90 -38.66 -32.93
N LEU A 64 38.24 -38.57 -32.98
CA LEU A 64 39.00 -38.50 -34.23
C LEU A 64 38.74 -39.73 -35.11
N LEU A 65 38.63 -40.91 -34.50
CA LEU A 65 38.32 -42.16 -35.20
C LEU A 65 36.95 -42.12 -35.87
N THR A 66 35.94 -41.55 -35.21
CA THR A 66 34.60 -41.36 -35.77
C THR A 66 34.63 -40.38 -36.94
N LYS A 67 35.34 -39.26 -36.81
CA LYS A 67 35.47 -38.23 -37.86
C LYS A 67 36.17 -38.77 -39.10
N THR A 68 37.30 -39.48 -38.93
CA THR A 68 37.99 -40.16 -40.03
C THR A 68 37.18 -41.32 -40.58
N GLY A 69 36.40 -41.99 -39.72
CA GLY A 69 35.49 -43.08 -40.09
C GLY A 69 34.43 -42.62 -41.08
N TYR A 70 33.75 -41.50 -40.81
CA TYR A 70 32.76 -40.95 -41.74
C TYR A 70 33.36 -40.54 -43.09
N LEU A 71 34.53 -39.89 -43.08
CA LEU A 71 35.18 -39.48 -44.32
C LEU A 71 35.65 -40.70 -45.13
N THR A 72 36.23 -41.71 -44.48
CA THR A 72 36.70 -42.95 -45.12
C THR A 72 35.53 -43.76 -45.68
N VAL A 73 34.45 -43.91 -44.91
CA VAL A 73 33.23 -44.60 -45.36
C VAL A 73 32.58 -43.83 -46.50
N GLY A 74 32.40 -42.52 -46.39
CA GLY A 74 31.81 -41.69 -47.44
C GLY A 74 32.61 -41.72 -48.75
N THR A 75 33.93 -41.58 -48.67
CA THR A 75 34.81 -41.65 -49.85
C THR A 75 34.84 -43.05 -50.45
N SER A 76 34.97 -44.11 -49.63
CA SER A 76 34.94 -45.48 -50.13
C SER A 76 33.62 -45.86 -50.80
N LEU A 77 32.48 -45.42 -50.24
CA LEU A 77 31.17 -45.62 -50.84
C LEU A 77 31.04 -44.86 -52.16
N ALA A 78 31.47 -43.60 -52.20
CA ALA A 78 31.48 -42.81 -53.44
C ALA A 78 32.34 -43.45 -54.53
N THR A 79 33.56 -43.89 -54.20
CA THR A 79 34.44 -44.61 -55.13
C THR A 79 33.83 -45.94 -55.57
N TYR A 80 33.15 -46.66 -54.67
CA TYR A 80 32.46 -47.90 -55.00
C TYR A 80 31.30 -47.68 -55.98
N LEU A 81 30.47 -46.66 -55.76
CA LEU A 81 29.35 -46.31 -56.66
C LEU A 81 29.82 -45.94 -58.06
N VAL A 82 30.93 -45.19 -58.16
CA VAL A 82 31.56 -44.84 -59.45
C VAL A 82 32.21 -46.07 -60.09
N SER A 83 32.96 -46.86 -59.31
CA SER A 83 33.71 -48.02 -59.81
C SER A 83 32.81 -49.15 -60.32
N LYS A 84 31.59 -49.28 -59.79
CA LYS A 84 30.61 -50.28 -60.21
C LYS A 84 29.55 -49.73 -61.18
N GLU A 85 29.67 -48.47 -61.59
CA GLU A 85 28.69 -47.77 -62.44
C GLU A 85 27.25 -47.83 -61.90
N ILE A 86 27.09 -48.05 -60.58
CA ILE A 86 25.76 -48.03 -59.93
C ILE A 86 25.21 -46.60 -59.97
N PHE A 87 26.10 -45.60 -60.02
CA PHE A 87 25.75 -44.21 -60.27
C PHE A 87 26.24 -43.79 -61.68
N VAL A 88 25.31 -43.70 -62.64
CA VAL A 88 25.58 -43.23 -64.00
C VAL A 88 25.27 -41.74 -64.10
N VAL A 89 26.25 -40.94 -64.49
CA VAL A 89 26.07 -39.49 -64.70
C VAL A 89 25.31 -39.28 -66.00
N ASN A 90 24.00 -39.12 -65.89
CA ASN A 90 23.08 -38.80 -66.99
C ASN A 90 22.45 -37.40 -66.80
N GLU A 91 21.54 -37.01 -67.69
CA GLU A 91 20.78 -35.75 -67.62
C GLU A 91 20.07 -35.55 -66.26
N GLU A 92 19.56 -36.63 -65.66
CA GLU A 92 18.91 -36.59 -64.34
C GLU A 92 19.85 -36.17 -63.18
N ALA A 93 21.17 -36.37 -63.32
CA ALA A 93 22.14 -35.96 -62.31
C ALA A 93 22.25 -34.43 -62.22
N VAL A 94 22.05 -33.72 -63.33
CA VAL A 94 22.02 -32.24 -63.36
C VAL A 94 20.75 -31.73 -62.66
N VAL A 95 19.62 -32.40 -62.87
CA VAL A 95 18.36 -32.10 -62.17
C VAL A 95 18.51 -32.33 -60.66
N LEU A 96 19.09 -33.47 -60.25
CA LEU A 96 19.37 -33.78 -58.85
C LEU A 96 20.26 -32.73 -58.21
N PHE A 97 21.37 -32.35 -58.87
CA PHE A 97 22.29 -31.33 -58.36
C PHE A 97 21.60 -29.97 -58.17
N SER A 98 20.79 -29.55 -59.14
CA SER A 98 20.03 -28.29 -59.06
C SER A 98 19.01 -28.31 -57.91
N PHE A 99 18.31 -29.44 -57.72
CA PHE A 99 17.35 -29.64 -56.65
C PHE A 99 18.04 -29.65 -55.27
N ALA A 100 19.16 -30.36 -55.13
CA ALA A 100 19.95 -30.39 -53.91
C ALA A 100 20.48 -29.00 -53.52
N SER A 101 20.94 -28.21 -54.52
CA SER A 101 21.35 -26.82 -54.31
C SER A 101 20.20 -25.94 -53.81
N LEU A 102 19.03 -26.04 -54.46
CA LEU A 102 17.82 -25.30 -54.05
C LEU A 102 17.39 -25.68 -52.64
N VAL A 103 17.30 -26.98 -52.33
CA VAL A 103 16.93 -27.49 -51.00
C VAL A 103 17.91 -27.02 -49.93
N THR A 104 19.22 -27.00 -50.22
CA THR A 104 20.24 -26.52 -49.29
C THR A 104 20.08 -25.03 -49.01
N LEU A 105 19.82 -24.23 -50.04
CA LEU A 105 19.58 -22.80 -49.90
C LEU A 105 18.30 -22.52 -49.10
N LEU A 106 17.20 -23.21 -49.43
CA LEU A 106 15.93 -23.10 -48.75
C LEU A 106 16.02 -23.55 -47.29
N TYR A 107 16.73 -24.64 -47.01
CA TYR A 107 17.01 -25.08 -45.65
C TYR A 107 17.76 -24.01 -44.85
N ARG A 108 18.78 -23.37 -45.46
CA ARG A 108 19.55 -22.33 -44.79
C ARG A 108 18.71 -21.10 -44.45
N ILE A 109 17.76 -20.71 -45.31
CA ILE A 109 16.86 -19.58 -45.07
C ILE A 109 15.74 -19.94 -44.09
N ALA A 110 15.15 -21.14 -44.20
CA ALA A 110 13.98 -21.52 -43.41
C ALA A 110 14.31 -21.99 -41.98
N ARG A 111 15.55 -22.41 -41.73
CA ARG A 111 15.96 -22.97 -40.43
C ARG A 111 15.77 -21.99 -39.26
N GLU A 112 16.26 -20.76 -39.40
CA GLU A 112 16.19 -19.75 -38.34
C GLU A 112 14.73 -19.35 -37.99
N PRO A 113 13.89 -18.92 -38.96
CA PRO A 113 12.51 -18.52 -38.64
C PRO A 113 11.67 -19.70 -38.12
N TYR A 114 11.92 -20.93 -38.59
CA TYR A 114 11.23 -22.10 -38.06
C TYR A 114 11.63 -22.40 -36.62
N SER A 115 12.93 -22.30 -36.29
CA SER A 115 13.42 -22.50 -34.93
C SER A 115 12.86 -21.44 -33.97
N GLU A 116 12.78 -20.17 -34.41
CA GLU A 116 12.19 -19.09 -33.62
C GLU A 116 10.70 -19.31 -33.40
N PHE A 117 9.96 -19.66 -34.46
CA PHE A 117 8.53 -19.99 -34.36
C PHE A 117 8.28 -21.15 -33.39
N ALA A 118 9.03 -22.25 -33.52
CA ALA A 118 8.91 -23.40 -32.64
C ALA A 118 9.23 -23.04 -31.18
N SER A 119 10.30 -22.27 -30.96
CA SER A 119 10.69 -21.81 -29.62
C SER A 119 9.66 -20.87 -29.01
N GLY A 120 9.10 -19.96 -29.80
CA GLY A 120 8.04 -19.05 -29.38
C GLY A 120 6.77 -19.80 -28.96
N TYR A 121 6.35 -20.79 -29.74
CA TYR A 121 5.19 -21.63 -29.41
C TYR A 121 5.40 -22.42 -28.12
N ILE A 122 6.58 -23.04 -27.95
CA ILE A 122 6.93 -23.78 -26.73
C ILE A 122 6.95 -22.84 -25.52
N ASN A 123 7.56 -21.65 -25.65
CA ASN A 123 7.61 -20.67 -24.57
C ASN A 123 6.23 -20.17 -24.17
N ASN A 124 5.34 -19.94 -25.14
CA ASN A 124 3.95 -19.56 -24.85
C ASN A 124 3.22 -20.65 -24.05
N MET A 125 3.37 -21.93 -24.42
CA MET A 125 2.78 -23.01 -23.64
C MET A 125 3.37 -23.10 -22.23
N ILE A 126 4.69 -23.00 -22.10
CA ILE A 126 5.35 -22.99 -20.78
C ILE A 126 4.84 -21.84 -19.92
N ASN A 127 4.65 -20.65 -20.51
CA ASN A 127 4.15 -19.48 -19.79
C ASN A 127 2.71 -19.68 -19.31
N ILE A 128 1.82 -20.20 -20.15
CA ILE A 128 0.44 -20.53 -19.75
C ILE A 128 0.44 -21.54 -18.59
N PHE A 129 1.25 -22.60 -18.65
CA PHE A 129 1.32 -23.57 -17.55
C PHE A 129 1.91 -22.98 -16.27
N LYS A 130 2.89 -22.07 -16.37
CA LYS A 130 3.45 -21.37 -15.21
C LYS A 130 2.43 -20.43 -14.58
N GLU A 131 1.70 -19.67 -15.41
CA GLU A 131 0.65 -18.75 -14.99
C GLU A 131 -0.50 -19.51 -14.33
N ALA A 132 -1.03 -20.55 -14.97
CA ALA A 132 -2.10 -21.38 -14.41
C ALA A 132 -1.71 -21.99 -13.05
N ARG A 133 -0.45 -22.43 -12.89
CA ARG A 133 0.03 -22.94 -11.60
C ARG A 133 0.12 -21.84 -10.55
N ALA A 134 0.59 -20.64 -10.93
CA ALA A 134 0.67 -19.49 -10.04
C ALA A 134 -0.72 -19.01 -9.61
N GLU A 135 -1.66 -18.91 -10.54
CA GLU A 135 -3.05 -18.54 -10.30
C GLU A 135 -3.74 -19.57 -9.39
N HIS A 136 -3.60 -20.87 -9.66
CA HIS A 136 -4.16 -21.91 -8.80
C HIS A 136 -3.57 -21.85 -7.39
N LYS A 137 -2.25 -21.63 -7.26
CA LYS A 137 -1.61 -21.45 -5.95
C LYS A 137 -2.15 -20.23 -5.22
N ALA A 138 -2.33 -19.10 -5.92
CA ALA A 138 -2.88 -17.88 -5.36
C ALA A 138 -4.35 -18.06 -4.90
N ALA A 139 -5.17 -18.74 -5.70
CA ALA A 139 -6.55 -19.05 -5.37
C ALA A 139 -6.65 -19.94 -4.12
N VAL A 140 -5.82 -20.99 -4.04
CA VAL A 140 -5.76 -21.86 -2.85
C VAL A 140 -5.29 -21.09 -1.63
N GLN A 141 -4.26 -20.23 -1.77
CA GLN A 141 -3.79 -19.40 -0.67
C GLN A 141 -4.88 -18.44 -0.17
N SER A 142 -5.61 -17.79 -1.08
CA SER A 142 -6.73 -16.92 -0.72
C SER A 142 -7.83 -17.67 0.05
N ARG A 143 -8.12 -18.92 -0.33
CA ARG A 143 -9.05 -19.77 0.42
C ARG A 143 -8.53 -20.15 1.80
N ILE A 144 -7.24 -20.44 1.92
CA ILE A 144 -6.60 -20.71 3.21
C ILE A 144 -6.72 -19.47 4.12
N ASP A 145 -6.44 -18.28 3.60
CA ASP A 145 -6.51 -17.04 4.38
C ASP A 145 -7.96 -16.75 4.84
N GLN A 146 -8.95 -16.97 3.96
CA GLN A 146 -10.37 -16.85 4.30
C GLN A 146 -10.79 -17.83 5.40
N VAL A 147 -10.38 -19.10 5.29
CA VAL A 147 -10.70 -20.13 6.31
C VAL A 147 -9.93 -19.86 7.61
N SER A 148 -8.71 -19.33 7.53
CA SER A 148 -7.92 -18.97 8.71
C SER A 148 -8.61 -17.90 9.55
N GLN A 149 -9.29 -16.93 8.93
CA GLN A 149 -10.08 -15.92 9.66
C GLN A 149 -11.25 -16.54 10.43
N LEU A 150 -11.80 -17.66 9.92
CA LEU A 150 -12.91 -18.37 10.57
C LEU A 150 -12.45 -19.24 11.76
N LYS A 151 -11.14 -19.49 11.89
CA LYS A 151 -10.58 -20.31 12.97
C LYS A 151 -10.89 -19.74 14.36
N ASP A 152 -10.86 -18.41 14.49
CA ASP A 152 -10.96 -17.73 15.79
C ASP A 152 -12.41 -17.43 16.21
N VAL A 153 -13.40 -17.70 15.33
CA VAL A 153 -14.82 -17.38 15.58
C VAL A 153 -15.38 -18.15 16.79
N VAL A 154 -14.89 -19.37 17.02
CA VAL A 154 -15.33 -20.19 18.16
C VAL A 154 -14.93 -19.55 19.49
N ASP A 155 -13.70 -19.03 19.59
CA ASP A 155 -13.21 -18.43 20.83
C ASP A 155 -13.81 -17.02 21.05
N VAL A 156 -13.98 -16.23 19.98
CA VAL A 156 -14.74 -14.97 20.05
C VAL A 156 -16.17 -15.22 20.54
N THR A 157 -16.82 -16.27 20.07
CA THR A 157 -18.19 -16.61 20.49
C THR A 157 -18.25 -16.99 21.96
N LYS A 158 -17.31 -17.81 22.46
CA LYS A 158 -17.21 -18.13 23.89
C LYS A 158 -17.02 -16.86 24.73
N ASN A 159 -16.12 -15.97 24.30
CA ASN A 159 -15.87 -14.70 24.98
C ASN A 159 -17.13 -13.82 25.03
N MET A 160 -17.95 -13.80 23.98
CA MET A 160 -19.23 -13.07 23.98
C MET A 160 -20.23 -13.66 24.98
N PHE A 161 -20.29 -15.00 25.11
CA PHE A 161 -21.12 -15.65 26.12
C PHE A 161 -20.62 -15.38 27.55
N GLU A 162 -19.30 -15.42 27.76
CA GLU A 162 -18.70 -15.07 29.05
C GLU A 162 -18.96 -13.61 29.41
N MET A 163 -18.81 -12.69 28.46
CA MET A 163 -19.11 -11.27 28.63
C MET A 163 -20.59 -11.06 28.99
N SER A 164 -21.51 -11.75 28.30
CA SER A 164 -22.94 -11.71 28.62
C SER A 164 -23.23 -12.20 30.05
N LYS A 165 -22.59 -13.30 30.47
CA LYS A 165 -22.72 -13.82 31.85
C LYS A 165 -22.17 -12.84 32.88
N GLN A 166 -21.00 -12.25 32.63
CA GLN A 166 -20.40 -11.25 33.51
C GLN A 166 -21.27 -9.99 33.61
N MET A 167 -21.85 -9.54 32.50
CA MET A 167 -22.78 -8.40 32.48
C MET A 167 -23.99 -8.66 33.38
N ALA A 168 -24.62 -9.83 33.27
CA ALA A 168 -25.76 -10.19 34.11
C ALA A 168 -25.39 -10.22 35.62
N HIS A 169 -24.22 -10.75 35.97
CA HIS A 169 -23.74 -10.73 37.35
C HIS A 169 -23.47 -9.30 37.86
N MET A 170 -22.84 -8.45 37.04
CA MET A 170 -22.59 -7.06 37.42
C MET A 170 -23.89 -6.26 37.54
N GLU A 171 -24.87 -6.49 36.67
CA GLU A 171 -26.16 -5.83 36.75
C GLU A 171 -26.90 -6.18 38.04
N ALA A 172 -26.90 -7.46 38.43
CA ALA A 172 -27.45 -7.89 39.71
C ALA A 172 -26.73 -7.22 40.89
N ALA A 173 -25.39 -7.18 40.89
CA ALA A 173 -24.60 -6.52 41.93
C ALA A 173 -24.92 -5.01 42.00
N ILE A 174 -24.95 -4.32 40.85
CA ILE A 174 -25.32 -2.89 40.77
C ILE A 174 -26.72 -2.66 41.31
N PHE A 175 -27.68 -3.55 41.01
CA PHE A 175 -29.05 -3.42 41.49
C PHE A 175 -29.14 -3.51 43.01
N THR A 176 -28.47 -4.50 43.62
CA THR A 176 -28.42 -4.61 45.09
C THR A 176 -27.76 -3.40 45.75
N GLN A 177 -26.65 -2.92 45.18
CA GLN A 177 -25.96 -1.74 45.70
C GLN A 177 -26.82 -0.47 45.57
N LYS A 178 -27.56 -0.32 44.46
CA LYS A 178 -28.51 0.78 44.28
C LYS A 178 -29.64 0.74 45.30
N GLN A 179 -30.18 -0.43 45.62
CA GLN A 179 -31.20 -0.58 46.65
C GLN A 179 -30.67 -0.16 48.03
N GLN A 180 -29.46 -0.60 48.40
CA GLN A 180 -28.82 -0.18 49.65
C GLN A 180 -28.57 1.33 49.70
N ALA A 181 -28.05 1.91 48.62
CA ALA A 181 -27.81 3.35 48.54
C ALA A 181 -29.12 4.16 48.63
N ALA A 182 -30.20 3.70 47.98
CA ALA A 182 -31.52 4.32 48.09
C ALA A 182 -32.04 4.25 49.53
N GLN A 183 -31.92 3.10 50.20
CA GLN A 183 -32.33 2.97 51.60
C GLN A 183 -31.54 3.91 52.53
N ILE A 184 -30.22 4.02 52.33
CA ILE A 184 -29.38 4.95 53.11
C ILE A 184 -29.79 6.40 52.86
N GLN A 185 -30.13 6.77 51.62
CA GLN A 185 -30.62 8.12 51.30
C GLN A 185 -31.96 8.42 51.99
N GLU A 186 -32.90 7.47 52.00
CA GLU A 186 -34.17 7.67 52.71
C GLU A 186 -33.97 7.85 54.23
N VAL A 187 -33.13 7.02 54.85
CA VAL A 187 -32.81 7.15 56.28
C VAL A 187 -32.12 8.48 56.57
N LYS A 188 -31.19 8.91 55.70
CA LYS A 188 -30.54 10.21 55.82
C LYS A 188 -31.54 11.35 55.67
N ASN A 189 -32.45 11.30 54.70
CA ASN A 189 -33.47 12.33 54.48
C ASN A 189 -34.36 12.48 55.72
N VAL A 190 -34.75 11.36 56.33
CA VAL A 190 -35.50 11.38 57.60
C VAL A 190 -34.66 12.06 58.68
N LEU A 191 -33.40 11.66 58.89
CA LEU A 191 -32.53 12.25 59.91
C LEU A 191 -32.30 13.76 59.69
N ASP A 192 -32.02 14.17 58.45
CA ASP A 192 -31.84 15.57 58.07
C ASP A 192 -33.14 16.38 58.32
N SER A 193 -34.32 15.77 58.13
CA SER A 193 -35.60 16.41 58.45
C SER A 193 -35.77 16.64 59.96
N TRP A 194 -35.35 15.70 60.81
CA TRP A 194 -35.37 15.85 62.26
C TRP A 194 -34.39 16.93 62.73
N VAL A 195 -33.16 16.93 62.20
CA VAL A 195 -32.15 17.96 62.51
C VAL A 195 -32.65 19.34 62.09
N ARG A 196 -33.25 19.45 60.90
CA ARG A 196 -33.84 20.72 60.43
C ARG A 196 -34.99 21.18 61.31
N HIS A 197 -35.84 20.26 61.75
CA HIS A 197 -36.94 20.57 62.67
C HIS A 197 -36.41 21.07 64.03
N GLU A 198 -35.41 20.40 64.59
CA GLU A 198 -34.77 20.79 65.85
C GLU A 198 -34.08 22.15 65.76
N ALA A 199 -33.33 22.41 64.67
CA ALA A 199 -32.72 23.71 64.42
C ALA A 199 -33.78 24.83 64.32
N SER A 200 -34.90 24.56 63.64
CA SER A 200 -36.00 25.53 63.54
C SER A 200 -36.70 25.79 64.87
N LEU A 201 -36.86 24.76 65.72
CA LEU A 201 -37.38 24.94 67.08
C LEU A 201 -36.44 25.77 67.94
N ARG A 202 -35.14 25.45 67.95
CA ARG A 202 -34.14 26.24 68.68
C ARG A 202 -34.13 27.70 68.24
N GLU A 203 -34.21 27.95 66.94
CA GLU A 203 -34.25 29.33 66.41
C GLU A 203 -35.52 30.07 66.84
N ARG A 204 -36.68 29.39 66.84
CA ARG A 204 -37.95 29.98 67.32
C ARG A 204 -37.90 30.29 68.81
N GLU A 205 -37.44 29.35 69.63
CA GLU A 205 -37.28 29.54 71.07
C GLU A 205 -36.32 30.70 71.37
N GLN A 206 -35.20 30.79 70.66
CA GLN A 206 -34.26 31.91 70.80
C GLN A 206 -34.90 33.25 70.42
N LYS A 207 -35.71 33.30 69.35
CA LYS A 207 -36.46 34.51 68.96
C LYS A 207 -37.51 34.90 69.99
N ASP A 208 -38.26 33.93 70.50
CA ASP A 208 -39.29 34.16 71.52
C ASP A 208 -38.67 34.63 72.85
N LEU A 209 -37.58 34.00 73.28
CA LEU A 209 -36.80 34.44 74.45
C LEU A 209 -36.21 35.84 74.24
N ALA A 210 -35.64 36.13 73.07
CA ALA A 210 -35.12 37.46 72.75
C ALA A 210 -36.23 38.50 72.77
N TYR A 211 -37.39 38.21 72.20
CA TYR A 211 -38.56 39.09 72.21
C TYR A 211 -39.07 39.36 73.63
N PHE A 212 -39.18 38.31 74.46
CA PHE A 212 -39.58 38.42 75.86
C PHE A 212 -38.59 39.26 76.68
N VAL A 213 -37.28 39.02 76.52
CA VAL A 213 -36.23 39.79 77.19
C VAL A 213 -36.24 41.26 76.74
N ILE A 214 -36.37 41.53 75.44
CA ILE A 214 -36.46 42.90 74.92
C ILE A 214 -37.71 43.62 75.44
N GLN A 215 -38.87 42.96 75.47
CA GLN A 215 -40.08 43.54 76.04
C GLN A 215 -39.93 43.82 77.54
N LYS A 216 -39.41 42.88 78.31
CA LYS A 216 -39.19 43.05 79.74
C LYS A 216 -38.21 44.18 80.03
N ALA A 217 -37.10 44.25 79.29
CA ALA A 217 -36.14 45.35 79.38
C ALA A 217 -36.79 46.71 79.04
N ARG A 218 -37.60 46.78 77.97
CA ARG A 218 -38.36 47.99 77.64
C ARG A 218 -39.34 48.39 78.75
N GLN A 219 -40.03 47.44 79.37
CA GLN A 219 -40.94 47.71 80.49
C GLN A 219 -40.19 48.14 81.76
N GLU A 220 -39.02 47.58 82.03
CA GLU A 220 -38.17 47.99 83.16
C GLU A 220 -37.58 49.39 82.97
N LEU A 221 -37.21 49.78 81.74
CA LEU A 221 -36.76 51.15 81.42
C LEU A 221 -37.86 52.22 81.56
N LEU A 222 -39.14 51.84 81.53
CA LEU A 222 -40.26 52.77 81.75
C LEU A 222 -40.55 53.02 83.23
N LYS A 223 -39.92 52.28 84.16
CA LYS A 223 -40.11 52.48 85.60
C LYS A 223 -39.35 53.75 86.07
N PRO A 224 -39.97 54.60 86.90
CA PRO A 224 -39.38 55.88 87.31
C PRO A 224 -38.07 55.71 88.11
N ASP A 225 -37.96 54.65 88.91
CA ASP A 225 -36.76 54.38 89.73
C ASP A 225 -35.51 54.11 88.89
N VAL A 226 -35.67 53.37 87.79
CA VAL A 226 -34.57 53.03 86.87
C VAL A 226 -34.19 54.25 86.01
N GLN A 227 -35.15 55.09 85.63
CA GLN A 227 -34.87 56.34 84.90
C GLN A 227 -34.03 57.31 85.74
N ASN A 228 -34.35 57.45 87.03
CA ASN A 228 -33.57 58.29 87.94
C ASN A 228 -32.16 57.75 88.13
N GLN A 229 -32.00 56.43 88.34
CA GLN A 229 -30.67 55.79 88.42
C GLN A 229 -29.86 55.94 87.12
N LEU A 230 -30.51 55.83 85.95
CA LEU A 230 -29.84 56.03 84.66
C LEU A 230 -29.42 57.48 84.46
N LEU A 231 -30.22 58.46 84.90
CA LEU A 231 -29.85 59.88 84.85
C LEU A 231 -28.67 60.17 85.78
N GLU A 232 -28.67 59.63 87.00
CA GLU A 232 -27.54 59.73 87.92
C GLU A 232 -26.27 59.10 87.32
N GLN A 233 -26.39 57.93 86.69
CA GLN A 233 -25.26 57.27 86.04
C GLN A 233 -24.77 58.04 84.80
N CYS A 234 -25.68 58.61 83.99
CA CYS A 234 -25.30 59.48 82.87
C CYS A 234 -24.57 60.74 83.37
N ILE A 235 -25.01 61.35 84.46
CA ILE A 235 -24.34 62.51 85.08
C ILE A 235 -22.94 62.09 85.55
N ALA A 236 -22.82 60.97 86.27
CA ALA A 236 -21.55 60.44 86.74
C ALA A 236 -20.57 60.11 85.59
N ASP A 237 -21.06 59.59 84.46
CA ASP A 237 -20.21 59.28 83.30
C ASP A 237 -19.81 60.55 82.52
N VAL A 238 -20.65 61.58 82.47
CA VAL A 238 -20.29 62.91 81.95
C VAL A 238 -19.27 63.61 82.86
N GLU A 239 -19.41 63.49 84.18
CA GLU A 239 -18.42 64.00 85.13
C GLU A 239 -17.07 63.30 84.95
N LYS A 240 -17.03 61.98 84.73
CA LYS A 240 -15.79 61.25 84.42
C LYS A 240 -15.18 61.62 83.08
N LEU A 241 -15.99 61.84 82.04
CA LEU A 241 -15.50 62.25 80.72
C LEU A 241 -15.00 63.70 80.72
N SER A 242 -15.66 64.60 81.44
CA SER A 242 -15.22 66.00 81.58
C SER A 242 -13.96 66.13 82.44
N ALA A 243 -13.81 65.33 83.51
CA ALA A 243 -12.57 65.21 84.27
C ALA A 243 -11.40 64.58 83.47
N LYS A 244 -11.67 64.01 82.29
CA LYS A 244 -10.67 63.42 81.39
C LYS A 244 -10.36 64.30 80.16
N GLN A 245 -11.16 65.35 79.93
CA GLN A 245 -10.97 66.35 78.86
C GLN A 245 -10.46 67.71 79.37
N ALA A 246 -10.20 67.83 80.66
CA ALA A 246 -9.38 68.89 81.28
C ALA A 246 -8.01 68.30 81.67
#